data_AF-A0A1Y6B3I2-F1
#
_entry.id   AF-A0A1Y6B3I2-F1
#
_cell.length_a   1.000
_cell.length_b   1.000
_cell.length_c   1.000
_cell.angle_alpha   90.00
_cell.angle_beta   90.00
_cell.angle_gamma   90.00
#
_symmetry.space_group_name_H-M   'P 1'
#
loop_
_entity.id
_entity.type
_entity.pdbx_description
1 polymer ?
#
loop_
_entity_poly.entity_id
_entity_poly.type
_entity_poly.pdbx_seq_one_letter_code
_entity_poly.pdbx_strand_id
1 'polypeptide(L)'
;MATLGTRLFTWLNGELVGQDGEGNKYYRQKGGGFVHRDSLRRERRWVIYTQGRDEASRVPPEWHAWLHHWSSELPPKDGIARRPWMKPHQPNLTGTELAYRPPGHTLEGGKRDRATGDYEAWSPE
;
A
#
# COMPACT_ATOMS: atom_id res chain seq x y z
N MET A 1 -13.07 6.69 0.91
CA MET A 1 -13.63 7.80 0.11
C MET A 1 -13.31 9.13 0.78
N ALA A 2 -12.65 10.05 0.07
CA ALA A 2 -12.32 11.37 0.63
C ALA A 2 -13.56 12.16 1.09
N THR A 3 -13.44 12.76 2.28
CA THR A 3 -14.47 13.62 2.88
C THR A 3 -14.68 14.90 2.05
N LEU A 4 -15.83 15.57 2.24
CA LEU A 4 -16.15 16.83 1.55
C LEU A 4 -15.09 17.91 1.77
N GLY A 5 -14.58 18.04 2.99
CA GLY A 5 -13.51 18.99 3.32
C GLY A 5 -12.22 18.70 2.55
N THR A 6 -11.81 17.42 2.48
CA THR A 6 -10.63 17.01 1.70
C THR A 6 -10.82 17.27 0.21
N ARG A 7 -12.03 17.06 -0.32
CA ARG A 7 -12.34 17.35 -1.74
C ARG A 7 -12.26 18.84 -2.04
N LEU A 8 -12.84 19.69 -1.20
CA LEU A 8 -12.78 21.14 -1.36
C LEU A 8 -11.34 21.66 -1.27
N PHE A 9 -10.59 21.19 -0.26
CA PHE A 9 -9.18 21.53 -0.10
C PHE A 9 -8.36 21.13 -1.33
N THR A 10 -8.57 19.92 -1.84
CA THR A 10 -7.84 19.41 -3.01
C THR A 10 -8.20 20.18 -4.28
N TRP A 11 -9.45 20.57 -4.47
CA TRP A 11 -9.85 21.38 -5.61
C TRP A 11 -9.16 22.76 -5.61
N LEU A 12 -9.12 23.41 -4.45
CA LEU A 12 -8.49 24.72 -4.28
C LEU A 12 -6.96 24.63 -4.41
N ASN A 13 -6.33 23.71 -3.67
CA ASN A 13 -4.88 23.71 -3.43
C ASN A 13 -4.10 22.57 -4.09
N GLY A 14 -4.77 21.57 -4.66
CA GLY A 14 -4.15 20.37 -5.22
C GLY A 14 -3.93 20.43 -6.72
N GLU A 15 -2.74 20.02 -7.15
CA GLU A 15 -2.40 19.72 -8.54
C GLU A 15 -2.39 18.19 -8.69
N LEU A 16 -3.16 17.66 -9.65
CA LEU A 16 -3.19 16.22 -9.94
C LEU A 16 -1.89 15.82 -10.64
N VAL A 17 -1.19 14.87 -10.06
CA VAL A 17 0.12 14.40 -10.53
C VAL A 17 -0.02 13.12 -11.34
N GLY A 18 -0.90 12.22 -10.91
CA GLY A 18 -1.16 10.98 -11.63
C GLY A 18 -2.13 10.07 -10.89
N GLN A 19 -2.26 8.85 -11.42
CA GLN A 19 -3.18 7.83 -10.94
C GLN A 19 -2.46 6.47 -10.97
N ASP A 20 -2.75 5.60 -10.01
CA ASP A 20 -2.27 4.21 -10.02
C ASP A 20 -3.23 3.26 -10.75
N GLY A 21 -2.87 1.97 -10.82
CA GLY A 21 -3.70 0.92 -11.43
C GLY A 21 -4.98 0.58 -10.65
N GLU A 22 -5.06 0.89 -9.35
CA GLU A 22 -6.31 0.78 -8.57
C GLU A 22 -7.22 2.01 -8.75
N GLY A 23 -6.71 3.05 -9.40
CA GLY A 23 -7.40 4.29 -9.67
C GLY A 23 -7.24 5.34 -8.56
N ASN A 24 -6.38 5.14 -7.56
CA ASN A 24 -6.07 6.14 -6.55
C ASN A 24 -5.39 7.34 -7.20
N LYS A 25 -5.78 8.56 -6.78
CA LYS A 25 -5.30 9.81 -7.39
C LYS A 25 -4.31 10.51 -6.47
N TYR A 26 -3.18 10.90 -7.03
CA TYR A 26 -2.07 11.51 -6.31
C TYR A 26 -1.98 12.99 -6.60
N TYR A 27 -1.83 13.79 -5.54
CA TYR A 27 -1.85 15.24 -5.59
C TYR A 27 -0.64 15.83 -4.90
N ARG A 28 -0.17 16.97 -5.42
CA ARG A 28 0.81 17.84 -4.76
C ARG A 28 0.22 19.22 -4.56
N GLN A 29 0.79 20.01 -3.65
CA GLN A 29 0.33 21.39 -3.44
C GLN A 29 0.72 22.29 -4.60
N LYS A 30 -0.26 23.04 -5.13
CA LYS A 30 -0.05 24.05 -6.17
C LYS A 30 1.00 25.07 -5.70
N GLY A 31 1.92 25.43 -6.60
CA GLY A 31 2.93 26.46 -6.36
C GLY A 31 4.06 26.05 -5.41
N GLY A 32 4.23 24.75 -5.12
CA GLY A 32 5.36 24.26 -4.31
C GLY A 32 5.31 24.69 -2.84
N GLY A 33 4.11 25.00 -2.33
CA GLY A 33 3.92 25.43 -0.94
C GLY A 33 4.49 24.41 0.05
N PHE A 34 5.35 24.90 0.95
CA PHE A 34 5.97 24.08 1.99
C PHE A 34 5.05 23.94 3.21
N VAL A 35 5.08 22.78 3.87
CA VAL A 35 4.41 22.59 5.16
C VAL A 35 5.14 23.37 6.24
N HIS A 36 4.53 24.45 6.75
CA HIS A 36 4.92 25.22 7.94
C HIS A 36 6.36 25.80 7.93
N ARG A 37 6.57 26.87 8.71
CA ARG A 37 7.90 27.50 8.81
C ARG A 37 8.91 26.67 9.61
N ASP A 38 8.42 25.66 10.33
CA ASP A 38 9.13 24.95 11.41
C ASP A 38 9.37 23.45 11.15
N SER A 39 8.64 22.85 10.20
CA SER A 39 8.89 21.48 9.74
C SER A 39 9.74 21.52 8.48
N LEU A 40 10.72 20.60 8.36
CA LEU A 40 11.55 20.36 7.18
C LEU A 40 10.80 20.73 5.90
N ARG A 41 11.18 21.85 5.24
CA ARG A 41 10.49 22.46 4.10
C ARG A 41 10.30 21.46 2.96
N ARG A 42 9.24 20.66 3.03
CA ARG A 42 8.87 19.66 2.03
C ARG A 42 7.51 20.02 1.47
N GLU A 43 7.38 19.79 0.17
CA GLU A 43 6.14 19.92 -0.59
C GLU A 43 5.06 19.01 0.01
N ARG A 44 3.83 19.50 0.14
CA ARG A 44 2.69 18.64 0.52
C ARG A 44 2.34 17.70 -0.63
N ARG A 45 2.32 16.40 -0.33
CA ARG A 45 1.87 15.32 -1.22
C ARG A 45 0.80 14.52 -0.50
N TRP A 46 -0.27 14.17 -1.19
CA TRP A 46 -1.33 13.33 -0.64
C TRP A 46 -2.00 12.48 -1.71
N VAL A 47 -2.75 11.47 -1.27
CA VAL A 47 -3.50 10.54 -2.11
C VAL A 47 -4.98 10.64 -1.77
N ILE A 48 -5.83 10.51 -2.80
CA ILE A 48 -7.28 10.30 -2.65
C ILE A 48 -7.60 8.90 -3.16
N TYR A 49 -8.02 8.03 -2.26
CA TYR A 49 -8.48 6.69 -2.59
C TYR A 49 -9.86 6.75 -3.26
N THR A 50 -10.00 6.05 -4.38
CA THR A 50 -11.22 6.06 -5.20
C THR A 50 -12.16 4.93 -4.83
N GLN A 51 -11.61 3.75 -4.55
CA GLN A 51 -12.39 2.55 -4.26
C GLN A 51 -12.43 2.27 -2.76
N GLY A 52 -13.52 1.69 -2.25
CA GLY A 52 -13.57 1.10 -0.91
C GLY A 52 -13.26 2.05 0.28
N ARG A 53 -12.75 1.44 1.36
CA ARG A 53 -12.29 2.14 2.57
C ARG A 53 -10.93 2.79 2.33
N ASP A 54 -10.69 3.90 3.02
CA ASP A 54 -9.40 4.60 3.00
C ASP A 54 -8.40 3.77 3.80
N GLU A 55 -7.48 3.13 3.10
CA GLU A 55 -6.50 2.20 3.68
C GLU A 55 -5.12 2.53 3.12
N ALA A 56 -4.17 2.83 4.01
CA ALA A 56 -2.86 3.36 3.62
C ALA A 56 -2.03 2.37 2.81
N SER A 57 -2.20 1.08 3.09
CA SER A 57 -1.46 -0.01 2.43
C SER A 57 -1.86 -0.26 0.98
N ARG A 58 -2.87 0.45 0.44
CA ARG A 58 -3.30 0.38 -0.97
C ARG A 58 -2.45 1.19 -1.94
N VAL A 59 -1.54 1.99 -1.42
CA VAL A 59 -0.59 2.73 -2.26
C VAL A 59 0.46 1.74 -2.76
N PRO A 60 0.60 1.54 -4.08
CA PRO A 60 1.58 0.61 -4.62
C PRO A 60 3.01 1.14 -4.44
N PRO A 61 4.03 0.26 -4.50
CA PRO A 61 5.41 0.61 -4.17
C PRO A 61 5.96 1.81 -4.95
N GLU A 62 5.61 1.92 -6.23
CA GLU A 62 6.02 3.02 -7.10
C GLU A 62 5.55 4.38 -6.60
N TRP A 63 4.29 4.46 -6.17
CA TRP A 63 3.70 5.70 -5.65
C TRP A 63 4.08 5.94 -4.19
N HIS A 64 4.39 4.88 -3.43
CA HIS A 64 4.83 4.97 -2.04
C HIS A 64 6.14 5.75 -1.93
N ALA A 65 7.13 5.47 -2.79
CA ALA A 65 8.39 6.19 -2.80
C ALA A 65 8.21 7.70 -3.04
N TRP A 66 7.34 8.07 -3.98
CA TRP A 66 7.05 9.48 -4.27
C TRP A 66 6.26 10.15 -3.15
N LEU A 67 5.22 9.48 -2.63
CA LEU A 67 4.35 10.03 -1.60
C LEU A 67 5.09 10.33 -0.30
N HIS A 68 6.06 9.49 0.07
CA HIS A 68 6.86 9.62 1.29
C HIS A 68 8.17 10.39 1.11
N HIS A 69 8.33 11.12 0.00
CA HIS A 69 9.54 11.91 -0.31
C HIS A 69 10.84 11.10 -0.36
N TRP A 70 10.75 9.80 -0.62
CA TRP A 70 11.94 8.98 -0.89
C TRP A 70 12.50 9.28 -2.29
N SER A 71 11.60 9.55 -3.25
CA SER A 71 11.95 10.02 -4.58
C SER A 71 11.21 11.33 -4.92
N SER A 72 11.88 12.21 -5.66
CA SER A 72 11.26 13.36 -6.30
C SER A 72 10.61 12.98 -7.65
N GLU A 73 11.01 11.84 -8.23
CA GLU A 73 10.54 11.39 -9.53
C GLU A 73 9.15 10.77 -9.44
N LEU A 74 8.35 11.01 -10.48
CA LEU A 74 7.06 10.36 -10.64
C LEU A 74 7.24 8.94 -11.16
N PRO A 75 6.37 8.00 -10.77
CA PRO A 75 6.29 6.71 -11.43
C PRO A 75 6.16 6.89 -12.95
N PRO A 76 6.88 6.09 -13.75
CA PRO A 76 6.72 6.11 -15.20
C PRO A 76 5.26 5.87 -15.60
N LYS A 77 4.76 6.60 -16.60
CA LYS A 77 3.38 6.46 -17.08
C LYS A 77 3.09 5.03 -17.60
N ASP A 78 4.10 4.40 -18.19
CA ASP A 78 4.02 3.03 -18.72
C ASP A 78 4.25 1.95 -17.64
N GLY A 79 4.39 2.38 -16.37
CA GLY A 79 4.68 1.50 -15.25
C GLY A 79 6.16 1.11 -15.14
N ILE A 80 6.48 0.36 -14.10
CA ILE A 80 7.82 -0.19 -13.88
C ILE A 80 7.92 -1.56 -14.56
N ALA A 81 9.04 -1.83 -15.24
CA ALA A 81 9.33 -3.13 -15.81
C ALA A 81 9.29 -4.23 -14.73
N ARG A 82 8.29 -5.10 -14.81
CA ARG A 82 8.10 -6.20 -13.85
C ARG A 82 9.06 -7.34 -14.14
N ARG A 83 9.58 -7.92 -13.07
CA ARG A 83 10.43 -9.13 -13.13
C ARG A 83 9.55 -10.37 -12.91
N PRO A 84 9.93 -11.56 -13.41
CA PRO A 84 9.11 -12.77 -13.30
C PRO A 84 8.74 -13.18 -11.87
N TRP A 85 9.58 -12.85 -10.90
CA TRP A 85 9.36 -13.12 -9.47
C TRP A 85 8.55 -12.03 -8.75
N MET A 86 8.28 -10.90 -9.40
CA MET A 86 7.60 -9.76 -8.79
C MET A 86 6.09 -10.00 -8.77
N LYS A 87 5.52 -10.08 -7.57
CA LYS A 87 4.08 -10.23 -7.38
C LYS A 87 3.36 -8.89 -7.63
N PRO A 88 2.10 -8.91 -8.09
CA PRO A 88 1.27 -7.71 -8.12
C PRO A 88 1.10 -7.15 -6.71
N HIS A 89 0.92 -5.83 -6.62
CA HIS A 89 0.62 -5.18 -5.34
C HIS A 89 -0.69 -5.72 -4.76
N GLN A 90 -0.66 -6.00 -3.47
CA GLN A 90 -1.82 -6.39 -2.68
C GLN A 90 -1.81 -5.55 -1.40
N PRO A 91 -2.94 -4.95 -1.03
CA PRO A 91 -3.04 -4.19 0.21
C PRO A 91 -2.99 -5.10 1.44
N ASN A 92 -2.87 -4.49 2.62
CA ASN A 92 -2.87 -5.25 3.86
C ASN A 92 -4.24 -5.89 4.12
N LEU A 93 -4.26 -7.22 4.22
CA LEU A 93 -5.45 -8.03 4.46
C LEU A 93 -5.63 -8.41 5.93
N THR A 94 -4.82 -7.87 6.83
CA THR A 94 -4.93 -8.12 8.28
C THR A 94 -6.35 -7.86 8.76
N GLY A 95 -6.88 -8.75 9.61
CA GLY A 95 -8.24 -8.64 10.15
C GLY A 95 -9.35 -9.00 9.16
N THR A 96 -9.02 -9.45 7.95
CA THR A 96 -9.98 -10.00 6.98
C THR A 96 -9.91 -11.53 6.94
N GLU A 97 -10.88 -12.16 6.27
CA GLU A 97 -10.87 -13.61 6.05
C GLU A 97 -9.63 -14.07 5.26
N LEU A 98 -9.12 -13.20 4.39
CA LEU A 98 -7.95 -13.41 3.52
C LEU A 98 -6.61 -13.04 4.19
N ALA A 99 -6.60 -12.78 5.50
CA ALA A 99 -5.36 -12.52 6.24
C ALA A 99 -4.38 -13.70 6.11
N TYR A 100 -3.09 -13.39 5.96
CA TYR A 100 -2.06 -14.43 5.97
C TYR A 100 -2.06 -15.17 7.32
N ARG A 101 -1.99 -16.50 7.25
CA ARG A 101 -1.86 -17.37 8.41
C ARG A 101 -0.63 -18.27 8.22
N PRO A 102 0.25 -18.40 9.22
CA PRO A 102 1.39 -19.27 9.11
C PRO A 102 0.96 -20.75 9.08
N PRO A 103 1.78 -21.65 8.51
CA PRO A 103 1.57 -23.08 8.63
C PRO A 103 1.42 -23.50 10.09
N GLY A 104 0.44 -24.36 10.39
CA GLY A 104 0.12 -24.78 11.75
C GLY A 104 -0.89 -23.91 12.48
N HIS A 105 -1.29 -22.76 11.92
CA HIS A 105 -2.34 -21.93 12.50
C HIS A 105 -3.68 -22.69 12.52
N THR A 106 -4.42 -22.61 13.62
CA THR A 106 -5.68 -23.38 13.82
C THR A 106 -6.71 -23.10 12.72
N LEU A 107 -6.86 -21.84 12.32
CA LEU A 107 -7.77 -21.44 11.23
C LEU A 107 -7.27 -21.83 9.82
N GLU A 108 -6.03 -22.27 9.69
CA GLU A 108 -5.41 -22.75 8.43
C GLU A 108 -5.28 -24.28 8.43
N GLY A 109 -6.04 -24.97 9.28
CA GLY A 109 -6.07 -26.43 9.36
C GLY A 109 -5.04 -27.06 10.30
N GLY A 110 -4.28 -26.26 11.06
CA GLY A 110 -3.42 -26.75 12.15
C GLY A 110 -2.21 -27.59 11.73
N LYS A 111 -1.98 -27.77 10.43
CA LYS A 111 -0.85 -28.54 9.89
C LYS A 111 0.38 -27.65 9.76
N ARG A 112 1.39 -27.89 10.58
CA ARG A 112 2.72 -27.28 10.44
C ARG A 112 3.60 -28.10 9.52
N ASP A 113 4.68 -27.48 9.05
CA ASP A 113 5.73 -28.19 8.34
C ASP A 113 6.38 -29.26 9.24
N ARG A 114 6.73 -30.40 8.62
CA ARG A 114 7.38 -31.50 9.33
C ARG A 114 8.79 -31.10 9.74
N ALA A 115 9.16 -31.42 10.97
CA ALA A 115 10.52 -31.26 11.48
C ALA A 115 11.19 -32.63 11.58
N THR A 116 12.52 -32.65 11.54
CA THR A 116 13.32 -33.89 11.65
C THR A 116 13.14 -34.62 12.98
N GLY A 117 12.64 -33.94 14.02
CA GLY A 117 12.32 -34.53 15.32
C GLY A 117 10.86 -34.91 15.51
N ASP A 118 10.05 -34.91 14.44
CA ASP A 118 8.65 -35.28 14.55
C ASP A 118 8.52 -36.76 14.90
N TYR A 119 7.82 -37.03 16.00
CA TYR A 119 7.58 -38.38 16.47
C TYR A 119 6.70 -39.15 15.48
N GLU A 120 7.16 -40.32 15.05
CA GLU A 120 6.35 -41.28 14.32
C GLU A 120 5.75 -42.27 15.31
N ALA A 121 4.42 -42.23 15.46
CA ALA A 121 3.72 -43.12 16.37
C ALA A 121 3.76 -44.56 15.85
N TRP A 122 4.19 -45.48 16.70
CA TRP A 122 4.14 -46.90 16.40
C TRP A 122 2.68 -47.38 16.33
N SER A 123 2.32 -48.09 15.26
CA SER A 123 0.98 -48.64 15.05
C SER A 123 1.07 -50.17 14.93
N PRO A 124 0.53 -50.95 15.89
CA PRO A 124 0.44 -52.40 15.76
C PRO A 124 -0.60 -52.80 14.72
N GLU A 125 -0.25 -53.74 13.85
CA GLU A 125 -1.20 -54.53 13.05
C GLU A 125 -1.85 -55.64 13.87
#